data_AF-A0A8E2EPS2-F1
#
_entry.id   AF-A0A8E2EPS2-F1
#
_cell.length_a   1.000
_cell.length_b   1.000
_cell.length_c   1.000
_cell.angle_alpha   90.00
_cell.angle_beta   90.00
_cell.angle_gamma   90.00
#
_symmetry.space_group_name_H-M   'P 1'
#
loop_
_entity.id
_entity.type
_entity.pdbx_description
1 polymer ?
#
loop_
_entity_poly.entity_id
_entity_poly.type
_entity_poly.pdbx_seq_one_letter_code
_entity_poly.pdbx_strand_id
1 'polypeptide(L)'
;MSTPEQDILAQAQPDETLSALEVPEEGIPDEKSDIEIDPDAPDSTRRFSKGDTVHMTIIANGARTKGIFTISGCRVNNSKRYWEYKLKDSKGYPYSGGVYVREKDLKLERRRG
;
A
#
# COMPACT_ATOMS: atom_id res chain seq x y z
N MET A 1 -77.38 18.78 18.62
CA MET A 1 -78.24 17.67 19.06
C MET A 1 -77.80 16.42 18.32
N SER A 2 -77.60 15.33 19.06
CA SER A 2 -77.71 13.91 18.67
C SER A 2 -76.84 13.32 17.55
N THR A 3 -75.94 12.43 17.98
CA THR A 3 -75.36 11.21 17.36
C THR A 3 -76.44 10.27 16.77
N PRO A 4 -76.15 9.18 15.97
CA PRO A 4 -75.11 8.15 16.25
C PRO A 4 -74.52 7.38 15.02
N GLU A 5 -73.47 6.56 15.22
CA GLU A 5 -73.41 5.07 15.02
C GLU A 5 -73.81 4.58 13.60
N GLN A 6 -73.18 3.63 12.92
CA GLN A 6 -72.41 2.43 13.25
C GLN A 6 -71.89 1.87 11.89
N ASP A 7 -70.67 1.33 11.81
CA ASP A 7 -70.40 -0.13 11.69
C ASP A 7 -70.63 -0.71 10.28
N ILE A 8 -69.54 -1.02 9.55
CA ILE A 8 -69.57 -2.09 8.54
C ILE A 8 -68.27 -2.89 8.61
N LEU A 9 -68.47 -4.18 8.84
CA LEU A 9 -67.53 -5.29 8.94
C LEU A 9 -66.54 -5.43 7.78
N ALA A 10 -65.34 -5.85 8.19
CA ALA A 10 -64.49 -6.90 7.62
C ALA A 10 -64.81 -7.46 6.22
N GLN A 11 -63.80 -7.46 5.35
CA GLN A 11 -63.54 -8.61 4.48
C GLN A 11 -62.06 -8.71 4.12
N ALA A 12 -61.44 -9.80 4.58
CA ALA A 12 -60.12 -10.24 4.19
C ALA A 12 -60.21 -11.02 2.87
N GLN A 13 -59.36 -10.69 1.91
CA GLN A 13 -58.89 -11.60 0.86
C GLN A 13 -57.41 -11.29 0.64
N PRO A 14 -56.49 -12.24 0.90
CA PRO A 14 -55.11 -12.13 0.47
C PRO A 14 -55.05 -12.59 -0.99
N ASP A 15 -54.81 -11.67 -1.92
CA ASP A 15 -54.47 -12.07 -3.29
C ASP A 15 -52.95 -12.22 -3.37
N GLU A 16 -52.55 -13.48 -3.39
CA GLU A 16 -51.20 -13.96 -3.64
C GLU A 16 -50.71 -13.44 -4.99
N THR A 17 -49.80 -12.49 -5.01
CA THR A 17 -48.82 -12.38 -6.09
C THR A 17 -47.74 -11.38 -5.72
N LEU A 18 -46.55 -11.88 -5.40
CA LEU A 18 -45.31 -11.50 -6.09
C LEU A 18 -44.15 -12.28 -5.47
N SER A 19 -43.69 -13.25 -6.27
CA SER A 19 -42.32 -13.76 -6.34
C SER A 19 -41.44 -13.53 -5.12
N ALA A 20 -41.27 -14.61 -4.35
CA ALA A 20 -40.01 -14.88 -3.67
C ALA A 20 -38.87 -14.87 -4.71
N LEU A 21 -38.28 -13.70 -4.94
CA LEU A 21 -36.85 -13.63 -5.20
C LEU A 21 -36.20 -13.50 -3.83
N GLU A 22 -35.80 -14.62 -3.26
CA GLU A 22 -34.75 -14.64 -2.25
C GLU A 22 -33.50 -14.09 -2.94
N VAL A 23 -33.29 -12.78 -2.82
CA VAL A 23 -31.97 -12.20 -2.97
C VAL A 23 -31.20 -12.75 -1.78
N PRO A 24 -30.14 -13.56 -1.96
CA PRO A 24 -29.29 -13.84 -0.83
C PRO A 24 -28.84 -12.49 -0.29
N GLU A 25 -29.10 -12.22 0.98
CA GLU A 25 -28.43 -11.14 1.68
C GLU A 25 -26.93 -11.46 1.58
N GLU A 26 -26.28 -10.95 0.53
CA GLU A 26 -24.86 -10.66 0.56
C GLU A 26 -24.70 -9.70 1.74
N GLY A 27 -24.50 -10.29 2.91
CA GLY A 27 -24.08 -9.59 4.10
C GLY A 27 -22.84 -8.83 3.69
N ILE A 28 -23.02 -7.54 3.44
CA ILE A 28 -21.92 -6.60 3.28
C ILE A 28 -21.11 -6.82 4.56
N PRO A 29 -19.86 -7.30 4.49
CA PRO A 29 -19.07 -7.37 5.69
C PRO A 29 -18.92 -5.92 6.19
N ASP A 30 -19.64 -5.60 7.27
CA ASP A 30 -19.45 -4.39 8.10
C ASP A 30 -18.08 -4.39 8.81
N GLU A 31 -17.18 -5.29 8.39
CA GLU A 31 -15.80 -5.32 8.83
C GLU A 31 -15.08 -4.16 8.14
N LYS A 32 -15.16 -2.99 8.79
CA LYS A 32 -14.14 -1.96 8.62
C LYS A 32 -12.81 -2.64 8.90
N SER A 33 -12.07 -2.94 7.84
CA SER A 33 -10.71 -3.45 7.95
C SER A 33 -9.96 -2.42 8.77
N ASP A 34 -9.64 -2.75 10.01
CA ASP A 34 -8.94 -1.85 10.92
C ASP A 34 -7.57 -1.58 10.27
N ILE A 35 -7.38 -0.36 9.78
CA ILE A 35 -6.09 0.05 9.24
C ILE A 35 -5.28 0.41 10.48
N GLU A 36 -4.55 -0.58 11.01
CA GLU A 36 -3.52 -0.34 12.01
C GLU A 36 -2.39 0.48 11.34
N ILE A 37 -2.53 1.81 11.41
CA ILE A 37 -1.46 2.73 11.07
C ILE A 37 -0.48 2.69 12.23
N ASP A 38 0.57 1.90 12.10
CA ASP A 38 1.70 1.92 13.02
C ASP A 38 2.28 3.36 13.03
N PRO A 39 2.19 4.09 14.17
CA PRO A 39 2.68 5.48 14.27
C PRO A 39 4.22 5.57 14.19
N ASP A 40 4.90 4.43 14.30
CA ASP A 40 6.35 4.30 14.16
C ASP A 40 6.78 3.72 12.81
N ALA A 41 5.83 3.25 11.99
CA ALA A 41 6.15 2.82 10.64
C ALA A 41 6.73 4.01 9.85
N PRO A 42 7.86 3.83 9.14
CA PRO A 42 8.32 4.86 8.23
C PRO A 42 7.20 5.16 7.23
N ASP A 43 6.78 6.43 7.17
CA ASP A 43 5.76 6.93 6.23
C ASP A 43 6.02 6.48 4.78
N SER A 44 7.29 6.20 4.45
CA SER A 44 7.69 5.58 3.20
C SER A 44 7.76 4.05 3.30
N THR A 45 6.90 3.36 2.54
CA THR A 45 7.11 1.95 2.19
C THR A 45 8.49 1.78 1.54
N ARG A 46 9.25 0.77 1.97
CA ARG A 46 10.59 0.49 1.44
C ARG A 46 10.53 0.20 -0.07
N ARG A 47 11.20 1.00 -0.90
CA ARG A 47 11.15 0.83 -2.37
C ARG A 47 12.07 -0.25 -2.91
N PHE A 48 13.14 -0.59 -2.19
CA PHE A 48 14.14 -1.55 -2.64
C PHE A 48 14.43 -2.61 -1.57
N SER A 49 14.85 -3.79 -2.00
CA SER A 49 15.19 -4.92 -1.15
C SER A 49 16.65 -5.34 -1.32
N LYS A 50 17.17 -6.09 -0.34
CA LYS A 50 18.52 -6.67 -0.43
C LYS A 50 18.60 -7.59 -1.64
N GLY A 51 19.67 -7.44 -2.43
CA GLY A 51 19.87 -8.17 -3.68
C GLY A 51 19.40 -7.41 -4.93
N ASP A 52 18.58 -6.36 -4.77
CA ASP A 52 18.17 -5.55 -5.91
C ASP A 52 19.36 -4.83 -6.54
N THR A 53 19.38 -4.83 -7.87
CA THR A 53 20.32 -4.03 -8.64
C THR A 53 19.73 -2.65 -8.87
N VAL A 54 20.47 -1.62 -8.44
CA VAL A 54 20.10 -0.22 -8.55
C VAL A 54 21.19 0.54 -9.28
N HIS A 55 20.86 1.73 -9.76
CA HIS A 55 21.83 2.68 -10.27
C HIS A 55 21.62 4.06 -9.67
N MET A 56 22.71 4.83 -9.65
CA MET A 56 22.70 6.25 -9.33
C MET A 56 23.77 6.97 -10.14
N THR A 57 23.65 8.30 -10.21
CA THR A 57 24.71 9.12 -10.79
C THR A 57 25.83 9.29 -9.78
N ILE A 58 27.06 8.96 -10.17
CA ILE A 58 28.27 9.23 -9.40
C ILE A 58 29.11 10.28 -10.12
N ILE A 59 29.85 11.10 -9.37
CA ILE A 59 30.82 12.03 -9.93
C ILE A 59 32.20 11.40 -9.78
N ALA A 60 32.82 11.06 -10.90
CA ALA A 60 34.17 10.51 -10.95
C ALA A 60 35.01 11.37 -11.90
N ASN A 61 36.14 11.89 -11.43
CA ASN A 61 37.06 12.73 -12.21
C ASN A 61 36.36 13.93 -12.89
N GLY A 62 35.41 14.56 -12.19
CA GLY A 62 34.63 15.70 -12.71
C GLY A 62 33.52 15.32 -13.71
N ALA A 63 33.43 14.07 -14.14
CA ALA A 63 32.38 13.58 -15.02
C ALA A 63 31.26 12.88 -14.22
N ARG A 64 30.01 13.09 -14.64
CA ARG A 64 28.85 12.35 -14.14
C ARG A 64 28.74 11.03 -14.89
N THR A 65 28.81 9.92 -14.17
CA THR A 65 28.67 8.58 -14.74
C THR A 65 27.57 7.80 -14.01
N LYS A 66 27.01 6.78 -14.68
CA LYS A 66 26.04 5.87 -14.08
C LYS A 66 26.80 4.80 -13.30
N GLY A 67 26.67 4.78 -11.99
CA GLY A 67 27.15 3.68 -11.15
C GLY A 67 26.04 2.64 -10.98
N ILE A 68 26.35 1.37 -11.20
CA ILE A 68 25.44 0.23 -10.97
C ILE A 68 25.91 -0.49 -9.71
N PHE A 69 24.97 -0.76 -8.81
CA PHE A 69 25.24 -1.32 -7.49
C PHE A 69 24.19 -2.35 -7.09
N THR A 70 24.55 -3.21 -6.16
CA THR A 70 23.64 -4.16 -5.51
C THR A 70 23.39 -3.73 -4.08
N ILE A 71 22.13 -3.76 -3.65
CA ILE A 71 21.78 -3.46 -2.25
C ILE A 71 22.23 -4.61 -1.35
N SER A 72 23.03 -4.28 -0.34
CA SER A 72 23.56 -5.23 0.62
C SER A 72 22.88 -5.17 1.99
N GLY A 73 22.27 -4.04 2.31
CA GLY A 73 21.50 -3.83 3.54
C GLY A 73 20.71 -2.54 3.48
N CYS A 74 19.74 -2.39 4.37
CA CYS A 74 18.90 -1.21 4.48
C CYS A 74 18.74 -0.82 5.95
N ARG A 75 18.43 0.45 6.20
CA ARG A 75 17.99 0.96 7.50
C ARG A 75 17.00 2.09 7.31
N VAL A 76 16.15 2.29 8.30
CA VAL A 76 15.33 3.50 8.40
C VAL A 76 16.12 4.60 9.12
N ASN A 77 16.06 5.82 8.60
CA ASN A 77 16.51 7.01 9.31
C ASN A 77 15.34 7.53 10.15
N ASN A 78 15.25 7.14 11.42
CA ASN A 78 14.10 7.44 12.29
C ASN A 78 13.83 8.95 12.40
N SER A 79 14.87 9.78 12.50
CA SER A 79 14.73 11.23 12.64
C SER A 79 14.15 11.92 11.40
N LYS A 80 14.31 11.33 10.22
CA LYS A 80 13.91 11.93 8.94
C LYS A 80 12.92 11.09 8.15
N ARG A 81 12.44 9.98 8.73
CA ARG A 81 11.44 9.05 8.20
C ARG A 81 11.69 8.62 6.74
N TYR A 82 12.94 8.27 6.39
CA TYR A 82 13.26 7.74 5.06
C TYR A 82 14.18 6.52 5.10
N TRP A 83 14.16 5.71 4.05
CA TRP A 83 15.04 4.56 3.90
C TRP A 83 16.42 4.94 3.36
N GLU A 84 17.45 4.31 3.93
CA GLU A 84 18.83 4.36 3.43
C GLU A 84 19.36 2.95 3.17
N TYR A 85 20.26 2.85 2.20
CA TYR A 85 20.74 1.58 1.67
C TYR A 85 22.26 1.53 1.63
N LYS A 86 22.83 0.40 2.05
CA LYS A 86 24.24 0.06 1.84
C LYS A 86 24.40 -0.60 0.49
N LEU A 87 25.29 -0.05 -0.32
CA LEU A 87 25.53 -0.51 -1.69
C LEU A 87 26.83 -1.30 -1.79
N LYS A 88 26.86 -2.26 -2.71
CA LYS A 88 28.05 -2.98 -3.14
C LYS A 88 28.24 -2.83 -4.65
N ASP A 89 29.48 -2.78 -5.11
CA ASP A 89 29.79 -2.81 -6.54
C ASP A 89 29.60 -4.22 -7.12
N SER A 90 29.85 -4.36 -8.43
CA SER A 90 29.77 -5.65 -9.13
C SER A 90 30.79 -6.69 -8.63
N LYS A 91 31.84 -6.27 -7.93
CA LYS A 91 32.87 -7.13 -7.32
C LYS A 91 32.53 -7.49 -5.88
N GLY A 92 31.44 -6.94 -5.32
CA GLY A 92 31.01 -7.17 -3.95
C GLY A 92 31.65 -6.23 -2.92
N TYR A 93 32.47 -5.26 -3.33
CA TYR A 93 33.08 -4.28 -2.42
C TYR A 93 32.06 -3.21 -2.01
N PRO A 94 32.12 -2.73 -0.75
CA PRO A 94 31.21 -1.70 -0.27
C PRO A 94 31.46 -0.38 -0.99
N TYR A 95 30.40 0.24 -1.52
CA TYR A 95 30.50 1.56 -2.13
C TYR A 95 30.89 2.62 -1.08
N SER A 96 31.88 3.45 -1.41
CA SER A 96 32.34 4.56 -0.56
C SER A 96 32.62 4.13 0.89
N GLY A 97 33.24 2.96 1.09
CA GLY A 97 33.55 2.44 2.43
C GLY A 97 32.34 1.97 3.25
N GLY A 98 31.17 1.78 2.61
CA GLY A 98 29.97 1.24 3.26
C GLY A 98 29.01 2.30 3.79
N VAL A 99 29.07 3.51 3.22
CA VAL A 99 28.14 4.61 3.50
C VAL A 99 26.72 4.23 3.08
N TYR A 100 25.76 4.75 3.83
CA TYR A 100 24.33 4.62 3.55
C TYR A 100 23.89 5.71 2.56
N VAL A 101 23.31 5.29 1.44
CA VAL A 101 22.78 6.16 0.39
C VAL A 101 21.26 6.25 0.52
N ARG A 102 20.70 7.46 0.32
CA ARG A 102 19.26 7.66 0.47
C ARG A 102 18.49 7.05 -0.69
N GLU A 103 17.28 6.60 -0.40
CA GLU A 103 16.38 6.02 -1.39
C GLU A 103 16.15 6.91 -2.62
N LYS A 104 16.00 8.22 -2.42
CA LYS A 104 15.72 9.19 -3.50
C LYS A 104 16.81 9.28 -4.57
N ASP A 105 18.05 8.91 -4.21
CA ASP A 105 19.21 9.01 -5.09
C ASP A 105 19.37 7.73 -5.94
N LEU A 106 18.61 6.68 -5.61
CA LEU A 106 18.66 5.38 -6.26
C LEU A 106 17.50 5.20 -7.25
N LYS A 107 17.77 4.44 -8.29
CA LYS A 107 16.78 3.99 -9.27
C LYS A 107 16.96 2.51 -9.52
N LEU A 108 15.86 1.76 -9.66
CA LEU A 108 15.92 0.34 -9.99
C LEU A 108 16.58 0.17 -11.37
N GLU A 109 17.52 -0.76 -11.48
CA GLU A 109 18.13 -1.09 -12.77
C GLU A 109 17.16 -1.95 -13.57
N ARG A 110 16.61 -1.40 -14.65
CA ARG A 110 15.82 -2.18 -15.61
C ARG A 110 16.76 -2.98 -16.50
N ARG A 111 16.62 -4.30 -16.51
CA ARG A 111 17.20 -5.14 -17.57
C ARG A 111 16.52 -4.75 -18.88
N ARG A 112 17.31 -4.32 -19.87
CA ARG A 112 16.84 -4.25 -21.26
C ARG A 112 16.75 -5.70 -21.74
N GLY A 113 15.52 -6.17 -21.99
CA GLY A 113 15.26 -7.42 -22.68
C GLY A 113 15.45 -7.27 -24.18
#